data_AF-A0A0A0U6Z1-F1
#
_entry.id   AF-A0A0A0U6Z1-F1
#
_cell.length_a   1.000
_cell.length_b   1.000
_cell.length_c   1.000
_cell.angle_alpha   90.00
_cell.angle_beta   90.00
_cell.angle_gamma   90.00
#
_symmetry.space_group_name_H-M   'P 1'
#
loop_
_entity.id
_entity.type
_entity.pdbx_description
1 polymer ?
#
loop_
_entity_poly.entity_id
_entity_poly.type
_entity_poly.pdbx_seq_one_letter_code
_entity_poly.pdbx_strand_id
1 'polypeptide(L)' 'GWTQRAFDKNGQYYQFDSNMPPSLPHRNNWIDYDVDTPLTAKGLSQSWNVGNVLARYNLPVTACYSSP' A
#
# COMPACT_ATOMS: atom_id res chain seq x y z
N GLY A 1 -16.47 -0.11 7.21
CA GLY A 1 -15.32 0.19 6.32
C GLY A 1 -14.47 -1.06 6.12
N TRP A 2 -13.48 -1.02 5.23
CA TRP A 2 -12.52 -2.14 5.08
C TRP A 2 -11.64 -2.28 6.32
N THR A 3 -11.28 -1.16 6.97
CA THR A 3 -10.54 -1.07 8.24
C THR A 3 -11.17 -1.92 9.34
N GLN A 4 -12.48 -1.80 9.56
CA GLN A 4 -13.23 -2.57 10.57
C GLN A 4 -13.15 -4.10 10.37
N ARG A 5 -12.90 -4.55 9.14
CA ARG A 5 -12.73 -5.97 8.80
C ARG A 5 -11.26 -6.39 8.77
N ALA A 6 -10.35 -5.44 8.63
CA ALA A 6 -8.92 -5.65 8.47
C ALA A 6 -8.15 -5.57 9.80
N PHE A 7 -8.75 -4.98 10.83
CA PHE A 7 -8.14 -4.81 12.15
C PHE A 7 -8.92 -5.60 13.18
N ASP A 8 -8.21 -6.34 14.03
CA ASP A 8 -8.80 -7.02 15.18
C ASP A 8 -9.10 -6.03 16.33
N LYS A 9 -9.67 -6.55 17.42
CA LYS A 9 -9.97 -5.76 18.63
C LYS A 9 -8.74 -5.14 19.31
N ASN A 10 -7.55 -5.62 19.00
CA ASN A 10 -6.27 -5.12 19.51
C ASN A 10 -5.60 -4.15 18.53
N GLY A 11 -6.26 -3.81 17.42
CA GLY A 11 -5.69 -2.97 16.36
C GLY A 11 -4.59 -3.68 15.54
N GLN A 12 -4.54 -5.02 15.57
CA GLN A 12 -3.63 -5.81 14.73
C GLN A 12 -4.25 -6.01 13.35
N TYR A 13 -3.47 -5.68 12.32
CA TYR A 13 -3.86 -5.87 10.95
C TYR A 13 -3.82 -7.35 10.54
N TYR A 14 -4.85 -7.80 9.84
CA TYR A 14 -4.87 -9.09 9.15
C TYR A 14 -5.57 -8.97 7.79
N GLN A 15 -5.18 -9.82 6.86
CA GLN A 15 -5.77 -9.88 5.54
C GLN A 15 -6.99 -10.80 5.56
N PHE A 16 -8.13 -10.31 5.06
CA PHE A 16 -9.32 -11.12 4.80
C PHE A 16 -9.58 -11.33 3.30
N ASP A 17 -8.82 -10.64 2.44
CA ASP A 17 -8.89 -10.72 0.97
C ASP A 17 -7.46 -10.71 0.41
N SER A 18 -7.21 -11.51 -0.64
CA SER A 18 -5.87 -11.66 -1.24
C SER A 18 -5.36 -10.40 -1.93
N ASN A 19 -6.24 -9.46 -2.24
CA ASN A 19 -5.88 -8.15 -2.80
C ASN A 19 -5.49 -7.13 -1.72
N MET A 20 -5.53 -7.48 -0.45
CA MET A 20 -5.08 -6.58 0.62
C MET A 20 -3.55 -6.56 0.71
N PRO A 21 -2.93 -5.44 1.11
CA PRO A 21 -1.48 -5.37 1.26
C PRO A 21 -0.96 -6.41 2.28
N PRO A 22 0.25 -6.98 2.08
CA PRO A 22 0.80 -8.02 2.97
C PRO A 22 1.06 -7.52 4.39
N SER A 23 1.34 -6.24 4.54
CA SER A 23 1.52 -5.55 5.82
C SER A 23 1.11 -4.09 5.67
N LEU A 24 0.84 -3.45 6.80
CA LEU A 24 0.59 -2.02 6.88
C LEU A 24 1.67 -1.35 7.75
N PRO A 25 2.12 -0.14 7.40
CA PRO A 25 2.92 0.67 8.30
C PRO A 25 2.25 0.84 9.66
N HIS A 26 3.06 0.92 10.72
CA HIS A 26 2.50 1.26 12.03
C HIS A 26 2.00 2.70 12.03
N ARG A 27 0.77 2.92 12.52
CA ARG A 27 0.18 4.24 12.78
C ARG A 27 -0.34 4.28 14.20
N ASN A 28 -0.32 5.45 14.83
CA ASN A 28 -0.86 5.65 16.17
C ASN A 28 -2.36 5.29 16.24
N ASN A 29 -3.13 5.72 15.23
CA ASN A 29 -4.52 5.35 15.07
C ASN A 29 -4.71 4.56 13.78
N TRP A 30 -5.08 3.28 13.89
CA TRP A 30 -5.35 2.44 12.72
C TRP A 30 -6.58 2.90 11.93
N ILE A 31 -7.48 3.69 12.53
CA ILE A 31 -8.65 4.24 11.83
C ILE A 31 -8.28 5.31 10.80
N ASP A 32 -7.08 5.91 10.90
CA ASP A 32 -6.57 6.89 9.93
C ASP A 32 -6.46 6.29 8.52
N TYR A 33 -6.43 4.96 8.40
CA TYR A 33 -6.47 4.27 7.13
C TYR A 33 -7.80 4.42 6.36
N ASP A 34 -8.89 4.84 7.00
CA ASP A 34 -10.14 5.15 6.29
C ASP A 34 -10.07 6.47 5.51
N VAL A 35 -9.23 7.42 5.94
CA VAL A 35 -9.03 8.72 5.27
C VAL A 35 -7.74 8.78 4.45
N ASP A 36 -6.80 7.87 4.72
CA ASP A 36 -5.54 7.70 4.00
C ASP A 36 -5.28 6.20 3.72
N THR A 37 -6.01 5.70 2.72
CA THR A 37 -6.08 4.27 2.35
C THR A 37 -4.83 3.83 1.59
N PRO A 38 -4.23 2.67 1.95
CA PRO A 38 -3.03 2.15 1.30
C PRO A 38 -3.32 1.55 -0.08
N LEU A 39 -2.26 1.31 -0.86
CA LEU A 39 -2.37 0.53 -2.07
C LEU A 39 -2.77 -0.92 -1.77
N THR A 40 -3.60 -1.47 -2.66
CA THR A 40 -3.90 -2.91 -2.71
C THR A 40 -2.68 -3.71 -3.19
N ALA A 41 -2.68 -5.02 -2.99
CA ALA A 41 -1.62 -5.91 -3.51
C ALA A 41 -1.47 -5.79 -5.04
N LYS A 42 -2.57 -5.64 -5.78
CA LYS A 42 -2.54 -5.34 -7.22
C LYS A 42 -1.95 -3.97 -7.51
N GLY A 43 -2.32 -2.94 -6.75
CA GLY A 43 -1.75 -1.59 -6.88
C GLY A 43 -0.23 -1.58 -6.67
N LEU A 44 0.25 -2.26 -5.63
CA LEU A 44 1.68 -2.46 -5.38
C LEU A 44 2.37 -3.16 -6.56
N SER A 45 1.75 -4.21 -7.10
CA SER A 45 2.26 -4.95 -8.25
C SER A 45 2.32 -4.08 -9.52
N GLN A 46 1.34 -3.22 -9.73
CA GLN A 46 1.33 -2.26 -10.85
C GLN A 46 2.48 -1.26 -10.73
N SER A 47 2.67 -0.65 -9.55
CA SER A 47 3.79 0.28 -9.29
C SER A 47 5.15 -0.40 -9.49
N TRP A 48 5.30 -1.62 -8.99
CA TRP A 48 6.52 -2.42 -9.17
C TRP A 48 6.82 -2.71 -10.65
N ASN A 49 5.80 -3.12 -11.41
CA ASN A 49 5.95 -3.41 -12.84
C ASN A 49 6.39 -2.18 -13.64
N VAL A 50 5.86 -1.00 -13.33
CA VAL A 50 6.30 0.26 -13.96
C VAL A 50 7.78 0.51 -13.65
N GLY A 51 8.21 0.38 -12.40
CA GLY A 51 9.62 0.53 -12.01
C GLY A 51 10.54 -0.44 -12.75
N ASN A 52 10.13 -1.71 -12.90
CA ASN A 52 10.91 -2.71 -13.64
C ASN A 52 11.07 -2.35 -15.12
N VAL A 53 10.03 -1.79 -15.74
CA VAL A 53 10.11 -1.35 -17.14
C VAL A 53 11.08 -0.18 -17.27
N LEU A 54 11.00 0.82 -16.39
CA LEU A 54 11.96 1.94 -16.37
C LEU A 54 13.40 1.45 -16.25
N ALA A 55 13.65 0.50 -15.34
CA ALA A 55 14.96 -0.10 -15.16
C ALA A 55 15.42 -0.92 -16.39
N ARG A 56 14.53 -1.73 -16.98
CA ARG A 56 14.82 -2.57 -18.15
C ARG A 56 15.25 -1.74 -19.36
N TYR A 57 14.67 -0.55 -19.56
CA TYR A 57 15.01 0.33 -20.67
C TYR A 57 16.08 1.37 -20.32
N ASN A 58 16.71 1.26 -19.14
CA ASN A 58 17.75 2.15 -18.65
C ASN A 58 17.34 3.63 -18.70
N LEU A 59 16.07 3.91 -18.40
CA LEU A 59 15.53 5.26 -18.38
C LEU A 59 15.98 5.96 -17.09
N PRO A 60 16.75 7.07 -17.15
CA PRO A 60 17.26 7.73 -15.97
C PRO A 60 16.13 8.44 -15.22
N VAL A 61 15.92 8.09 -13.95
CA VAL A 61 15.05 8.82 -13.03
C VAL A 61 15.91 9.70 -12.14
N THR A 62 15.89 11.01 -12.38
CA THR A 62 16.72 11.99 -11.65
C THR A 62 16.02 12.61 -10.45
N ALA A 63 14.68 12.64 -10.47
CA ALA A 63 13.85 13.13 -9.38
C ALA A 63 12.51 12.39 -9.36
N CYS A 64 11.90 12.25 -8.18
CA CYS A 64 10.58 11.67 -7.99
C CYS A 64 9.80 12.52 -6.98
N TYR A 65 8.56 12.86 -7.31
CA TYR A 65 7.65 13.64 -6.47
C TYR A 65 6.33 12.86 -6.33
N SER A 66 5.75 12.88 -5.13
CA SER A 66 4.45 12.27 -4.85
C SER A 66 3.55 13.26 -4.12
N SER A 67 2.25 12.98 -4.12
CA SER A 67 1.35 13.63 -3.17
C SER A 67 1.70 13.18 -1.73
N PRO A 68 1.38 14.00 -0.71
CA PRO A 68 1.30 13.55 0.67
C PRO A 68 0.29 12.43 0.87
#